data_AF-A0A949ZAF4-F1
#
_entry.id   AF-A0A949ZAF4-F1
#
_cell.length_a   1.000
_cell.length_b   1.000
_cell.length_c   1.000
_cell.angle_alpha   90.00
_cell.angle_beta   90.00
_cell.angle_gamma   90.00
#
_symmetry.space_group_name_H-M   'P 1'
#
loop_
_entity.id
_entity.type
_entity.pdbx_description
1 polymer ?
#
loop_
_entity_poly.entity_id
_entity_poly.type
_entity_poly.pdbx_seq_one_letter_code
_entity_poly.pdbx_strand_id
1 'polypeptide(L)'
;SWQESVPFLMNGKTAMILIGNFFTETITNDMKDKFGFFPFPAIKPDLADGEDAPVDTVHIPAKAKNKAGARKFLEFVAKPETQEMIAAGIKELPANQNAKAPADPFLEAGAQLLANAKAAQFYDRDTNPEMATEGMKGFQEFMVYPNRIDSILQRLDKVEERVFKEQAKEAGTGPEVRVGEERIVLGN
;
A
#
# COMPACT_ATOMS: atom_id res chain seq x y z
N SER A 1 3.37 1.13 -18.28
CA SER A 1 3.57 1.61 -16.89
C SER A 1 2.61 2.75 -16.59
N TRP A 2 2.54 3.28 -15.35
CA TRP A 2 1.62 4.39 -15.03
C TRP A 2 1.87 5.64 -15.90
N GLN A 3 3.13 5.89 -16.29
CA GLN A 3 3.53 7.01 -17.14
C GLN A 3 2.81 7.02 -18.50
N GLU A 4 2.38 5.86 -19.02
CA GLU A 4 1.65 5.77 -20.29
C GLU A 4 0.25 6.39 -20.21
N SER A 5 -0.34 6.48 -19.01
CA SER A 5 -1.66 7.06 -18.81
C SER A 5 -1.63 8.59 -18.67
N VAL A 6 -0.49 9.16 -18.25
CA VAL A 6 -0.32 10.60 -17.97
C VAL A 6 -0.69 11.48 -19.17
N PRO A 7 -0.24 11.20 -20.41
CA PRO A 7 -0.57 12.03 -21.56
C PRO A 7 -2.08 12.12 -21.84
N PHE A 8 -2.86 11.10 -21.49
CA PHE A 8 -4.31 11.15 -21.69
C PHE A 8 -4.96 12.17 -20.75
N LEU A 9 -4.55 12.17 -19.49
CA LEU A 9 -5.05 13.11 -18.50
C LEU A 9 -4.59 14.54 -18.80
N MET A 10 -3.30 14.72 -19.10
CA MET A 10 -2.72 16.04 -19.40
C MET A 10 -3.33 16.70 -20.65
N ASN A 11 -3.76 15.90 -21.62
CA ASN A 11 -4.42 16.38 -22.84
C ASN A 11 -5.95 16.41 -22.75
N GLY A 12 -6.54 16.21 -21.56
CA GLY A 12 -7.99 16.24 -21.34
C GLY A 12 -8.76 15.11 -22.02
N LYS A 13 -8.09 13.99 -22.34
CA LYS A 13 -8.72 12.79 -22.92
C LYS A 13 -9.27 11.83 -21.86
N THR A 14 -8.83 11.97 -20.61
CA THR A 14 -9.40 11.30 -19.44
C THR A 14 -9.68 12.35 -18.37
N ALA A 15 -10.71 12.13 -17.55
CA ALA A 15 -11.11 13.06 -16.49
C ALA A 15 -10.59 12.67 -15.10
N MET A 16 -10.25 11.39 -14.90
CA MET A 16 -9.87 10.81 -13.60
C MET A 16 -8.74 9.82 -13.78
N ILE A 17 -7.88 9.72 -12.77
CA ILE A 17 -6.84 8.70 -12.63
C ILE A 17 -6.75 8.31 -11.16
N LEU A 18 -6.58 7.02 -10.87
CA LEU A 18 -6.20 6.54 -9.54
C LEU A 18 -4.67 6.46 -9.49
N ILE A 19 -4.03 7.34 -8.71
CA ILE A 19 -2.57 7.45 -8.64
C ILE A 19 -2.12 8.09 -7.33
N GLY A 20 -0.90 7.77 -6.89
CA GLY A 20 -0.28 8.37 -5.71
C GLY A 20 0.21 9.80 -5.95
N ASN A 21 0.58 10.47 -4.85
CA ASN A 21 0.90 11.90 -4.85
C ASN A 21 2.14 12.27 -5.67
N PHE A 22 3.03 11.31 -5.96
CA PHE A 22 4.16 11.50 -6.88
C PHE A 22 3.73 12.02 -8.27
N PHE A 23 2.47 11.82 -8.66
CA PHE A 23 1.93 12.38 -9.90
C PHE A 23 2.02 13.90 -9.98
N THR A 24 1.96 14.59 -8.83
CA THR A 24 1.99 16.07 -8.77
C THR A 24 3.27 16.66 -9.35
N GLU A 25 4.37 15.91 -9.39
CA GLU A 25 5.61 16.34 -10.05
C GLU A 25 5.47 16.51 -11.56
N THR A 26 4.48 15.85 -12.16
CA THR A 26 4.20 15.97 -13.60
C THR A 26 3.35 17.20 -13.93
N ILE A 27 2.71 17.82 -12.94
CA ILE A 27 1.80 18.96 -13.12
C ILE A 27 2.62 20.26 -13.23
N THR A 28 2.55 20.90 -14.40
CA THR A 28 3.20 22.21 -14.60
C THR A 28 2.46 23.31 -13.85
N ASN A 29 3.17 24.40 -13.52
CA ASN A 29 2.61 25.50 -12.72
C ASN A 29 1.33 26.11 -13.31
N ASP A 30 1.22 26.18 -14.64
CA ASP A 30 0.05 26.70 -15.37
C ASP A 30 -1.15 25.72 -15.39
N MET A 31 -0.97 24.49 -14.90
CA MET A 31 -2.01 23.47 -14.84
C MET A 31 -2.49 23.17 -13.41
N LYS A 32 -1.85 23.71 -12.37
CA LYS A 32 -2.18 23.41 -10.96
C LYS A 32 -3.66 23.57 -10.64
N ASP A 33 -4.28 24.66 -11.09
CA ASP A 33 -5.70 24.95 -10.82
C ASP A 33 -6.67 24.07 -11.62
N LYS A 34 -6.17 23.19 -12.50
CA LYS A 34 -6.98 22.26 -13.31
C LYS A 34 -7.07 20.86 -12.70
N PHE A 35 -6.29 20.58 -11.65
CA PHE A 35 -6.26 19.30 -10.99
C PHE A 35 -6.88 19.38 -9.60
N GLY A 36 -7.61 18.34 -9.24
CA GLY A 36 -8.20 18.16 -7.92
C GLY A 36 -7.96 16.74 -7.42
N PHE A 37 -8.27 16.54 -6.16
CA PHE A 37 -8.25 15.25 -5.48
C PHE A 37 -9.60 15.00 -4.84
N PHE A 38 -10.06 13.76 -4.88
CA PHE A 38 -11.29 13.31 -4.24
C PHE A 38 -11.15 11.82 -3.88
N PRO A 39 -11.86 11.33 -2.85
CA PRO A 39 -11.81 9.94 -2.43
C PRO A 39 -12.28 8.99 -3.53
N PHE A 40 -11.89 7.72 -3.45
CA PHE A 40 -12.39 6.72 -4.37
C PHE A 40 -13.94 6.64 -4.28
N PRO A 41 -14.67 6.52 -5.40
CA PRO A 41 -16.14 6.51 -5.37
C PRO A 41 -16.71 5.36 -4.54
N ALA A 42 -17.65 5.70 -3.64
CA ALA A 42 -18.38 4.71 -2.85
C ALA A 42 -19.14 3.71 -3.75
N ILE A 43 -18.86 2.42 -3.58
CA ILE A 43 -19.47 1.35 -4.39
C ILE A 43 -20.85 0.95 -3.83
N LYS A 44 -21.01 0.99 -2.51
CA LYS A 44 -22.27 0.68 -1.79
C LYS A 44 -22.41 1.62 -0.58
N PRO A 45 -23.63 2.07 -0.22
CA PRO A 45 -23.82 2.98 0.92
C PRO A 45 -23.33 2.45 2.27
N ASP A 46 -23.43 1.13 2.49
CA ASP A 46 -23.09 0.49 3.76
C ASP A 46 -21.65 -0.05 3.79
N LEU A 47 -20.88 0.16 2.71
CA LEU A 47 -19.47 -0.23 2.66
C LEU A 47 -18.62 0.92 3.17
N ALA A 48 -17.77 0.65 4.16
CA ALA A 48 -16.82 1.65 4.65
C ALA A 48 -15.88 2.10 3.53
N ASP A 49 -15.51 3.38 3.53
CA ASP A 49 -14.50 3.91 2.62
C ASP A 49 -13.17 3.20 2.84
N GLY A 50 -12.57 2.76 1.74
CA GLY A 50 -11.31 2.04 1.71
C GLY A 50 -10.35 2.71 0.74
N GLU A 51 -9.13 2.96 1.18
CA GLU A 51 -8.09 3.63 0.40
C GLU A 51 -6.78 2.82 0.44
N ASP A 52 -6.09 2.76 -0.69
CA ASP A 52 -4.73 2.22 -0.75
C ASP A 52 -3.75 3.25 -0.19
N ALA A 53 -3.13 2.92 0.94
CA ALA A 53 -2.08 3.69 1.61
C ALA A 53 -0.87 2.79 1.92
N PRO A 54 -0.14 2.34 0.87
CA PRO A 54 1.09 1.58 1.03
C PRO A 54 2.12 2.36 1.84
N VAL A 55 2.77 1.66 2.76
CA VAL A 55 3.87 2.18 3.56
C VAL A 55 5.17 1.55 3.07
N ASP A 56 6.13 2.41 2.76
CA ASP A 56 7.49 1.99 2.43
C ASP A 56 8.23 1.53 3.67
N THR A 57 9.02 0.47 3.50
CA THR A 57 9.71 -0.21 4.60
C THR A 57 11.17 -0.44 4.26
N VAL A 58 12.04 -0.18 5.23
CA VAL A 58 13.49 -0.36 5.08
C VAL A 58 13.93 -1.55 5.94
N HIS A 59 14.57 -2.54 5.30
CA HIS A 59 14.90 -3.81 5.93
C HIS A 59 16.41 -4.06 6.00
N ILE A 60 16.83 -4.82 7.03
CA ILE A 60 18.20 -5.34 7.11
C ILE A 60 18.19 -6.78 6.57
N PRO A 61 18.96 -7.09 5.51
CA PRO A 61 19.07 -8.47 5.03
C PRO A 61 19.63 -9.41 6.11
N ALA A 62 19.08 -10.63 6.21
CA ALA A 62 19.50 -11.61 7.23
C ALA A 62 21.02 -11.91 7.20
N LYS A 63 21.62 -11.87 6.00
CA LYS A 63 23.05 -12.12 5.74
C LYS A 63 23.89 -10.84 5.63
N ALA A 64 23.39 -9.68 6.06
CA ALA A 64 24.14 -8.42 6.03
C ALA A 64 25.46 -8.55 6.82
N LYS A 65 26.58 -8.15 6.19
CA LYS A 65 27.92 -8.21 6.81
C LYS A 65 28.10 -7.20 7.95
N ASN A 66 27.43 -6.04 7.86
CA ASN A 66 27.52 -4.96 8.85
C ASN A 66 26.14 -4.66 9.48
N LYS A 67 25.65 -5.56 10.33
CA LYS A 67 24.35 -5.38 11.02
C LYS A 67 24.35 -4.19 11.98
N ALA A 68 25.48 -3.89 12.62
CA ALA A 68 25.60 -2.76 13.54
C ALA A 68 25.41 -1.42 12.82
N GLY A 69 26.09 -1.22 11.69
CA GLY A 69 25.90 -0.03 10.86
C GLY A 69 24.50 0.07 10.27
N ALA A 70 23.93 -1.06 9.81
CA ALA A 70 22.57 -1.09 9.30
C ALA A 70 21.51 -0.69 10.35
N ARG A 71 21.65 -1.15 11.60
CA ARG A 71 20.77 -0.71 12.70
C ARG A 71 20.89 0.78 12.99
N LYS A 72 22.12 1.31 13.06
CA LYS A 72 22.34 2.76 13.22
C LYS A 72 21.72 3.57 12.08
N PHE A 73 21.77 3.03 10.85
CA PHE A 73 21.10 3.66 9.71
C PHE A 73 19.57 3.63 9.83
N LEU A 74 18.98 2.49 10.22
CA LEU A 74 17.54 2.43 10.48
C LEU A 74 17.10 3.39 11.59
N GLU A 75 17.86 3.48 12.68
CA GLU A 75 17.62 4.47 13.74
C GLU A 75 17.67 5.91 13.20
N PHE A 76 18.62 6.22 12.33
CA PHE A 76 18.72 7.53 11.68
C PHE A 76 17.54 7.81 10.74
N VAL A 77 17.15 6.84 9.91
CA VAL A 77 16.01 6.96 8.97
C VAL A 77 14.69 7.10 9.70
N ALA A 78 14.53 6.47 10.86
CA ALA A 78 13.30 6.53 11.65
C ALA A 78 13.10 7.88 12.38
N LYS A 79 14.11 8.74 12.45
CA LYS A 79 13.99 10.05 13.12
C LYS A 79 12.98 10.95 12.42
N PRO A 80 12.21 11.77 13.17
CA PRO A 80 11.25 12.69 12.58
C PRO A 80 11.85 13.60 11.52
N GLU A 81 12.97 14.27 11.81
CA GLU A 81 13.63 15.20 10.88
C GLU A 81 14.15 14.51 9.62
N THR A 82 14.56 13.24 9.72
CA THR A 82 14.99 12.46 8.56
C THR A 82 13.79 12.07 7.70
N GLN A 83 12.68 11.67 8.32
CA GLN A 83 11.43 11.37 7.62
C GLN A 83 10.85 12.61 6.95
N GLU A 84 10.94 13.79 7.57
CA GLU A 84 10.57 15.07 6.95
C GLU A 84 11.37 15.32 5.66
N MET A 85 12.70 15.13 5.71
CA MET A 85 13.56 15.27 4.54
C MET A 85 13.22 14.28 3.43
N ILE A 86 12.98 13.01 3.79
CA ILE A 86 12.61 11.96 2.83
C ILE A 86 11.26 12.29 2.19
N ALA A 87 10.23 12.55 2.99
CA ALA A 87 8.88 12.88 2.56
C ALA A 87 8.87 14.10 1.60
N ALA A 88 9.65 15.15 1.92
CA ALA A 88 9.79 16.31 1.04
C ALA A 88 10.47 15.99 -0.30
N GLY A 89 11.41 15.04 -0.29
CA GLY A 89 12.13 14.57 -1.47
C GLY A 89 11.30 13.68 -2.39
N ILE A 90 10.43 12.83 -1.83
CA ILE A 90 9.61 11.87 -2.60
C ILE A 90 8.16 12.32 -2.81
N LYS A 91 7.74 13.44 -2.20
CA LYS A 91 6.38 14.01 -2.27
C LYS A 91 5.31 13.09 -1.70
N GLU A 92 5.59 12.49 -0.55
CA GLU A 92 4.65 11.59 0.15
C GLU A 92 4.46 11.98 1.62
N LEU A 93 3.49 11.35 2.27
CA LEU A 93 3.29 11.49 3.72
C LEU A 93 4.39 10.70 4.46
N PRO A 94 5.00 11.26 5.52
CA PRO A 94 5.92 10.50 6.35
C PRO A 94 5.16 9.45 7.19
N ALA A 95 5.75 8.26 7.35
CA ALA A 95 5.17 7.23 8.21
C ALA A 95 5.33 7.55 9.72
N ASN A 96 6.29 8.40 10.08
CA ASN A 96 6.50 8.82 11.46
C ASN A 96 5.50 9.93 11.85
N GLN A 97 4.65 9.67 12.83
CA GLN A 97 3.62 10.61 13.32
C GLN A 97 4.16 11.93 13.89
N ASN A 98 5.44 11.97 14.27
CA ASN A 98 6.10 13.18 14.77
C ASN A 98 6.79 13.98 13.65
N ALA A 99 6.84 13.47 12.43
CA ALA A 99 7.39 14.16 11.27
C ALA A 99 6.30 15.03 10.62
N LYS A 100 6.69 16.23 10.19
CA LYS A 100 5.83 17.10 9.40
C LYS A 100 5.71 16.62 7.95
N ALA A 101 4.48 16.58 7.43
CA ALA A 101 4.26 16.38 6.02
C ALA A 101 4.72 17.61 5.20
N PRO A 102 5.12 17.43 3.93
CA PRO A 102 5.33 18.54 3.01
C PRO A 102 4.07 19.40 2.90
N ALA A 103 4.24 20.72 2.79
CA ALA A 103 3.15 21.65 2.54
C ALA A 103 2.67 21.50 1.08
N ASP A 104 1.70 20.63 0.88
CA ASP A 104 1.10 20.31 -0.40
C ASP A 104 -0.41 20.06 -0.21
N PRO A 105 -1.28 20.77 -0.96
CA PRO A 105 -2.72 20.67 -0.76
C PRO A 105 -3.28 19.27 -1.04
N PHE A 106 -2.64 18.48 -1.91
CA PHE A 106 -3.05 17.10 -2.19
C PHE A 106 -2.65 16.17 -1.04
N LEU A 107 -1.46 16.34 -0.46
CA LEU A 107 -1.05 15.58 0.75
C LEU A 107 -1.91 15.93 1.96
N GLU A 108 -2.26 17.21 2.14
CA GLU A 108 -3.16 17.64 3.22
C GLU A 108 -4.55 17.01 3.09
N ALA A 109 -5.13 17.02 1.87
CA ALA A 109 -6.41 16.38 1.59
C ALA A 109 -6.32 14.84 1.77
N GLY A 110 -5.24 14.22 1.29
CA GLY A 110 -4.99 12.79 1.45
C GLY A 110 -4.86 12.38 2.92
N ALA A 111 -4.15 13.15 3.74
CA ALA A 111 -4.02 12.88 5.17
C ALA A 111 -5.38 12.95 5.90
N GLN A 112 -6.23 13.92 5.54
CA GLN A 112 -7.59 14.03 6.09
C GLN A 112 -8.47 12.84 5.67
N LEU A 113 -8.35 12.39 4.42
CA LEU A 113 -9.06 11.21 3.94
C LEU A 113 -8.63 9.95 4.70
N LEU A 114 -7.32 9.70 4.79
CA LEU A 114 -6.77 8.51 5.44
C LEU A 114 -7.06 8.46 6.95
N ALA A 115 -7.24 9.60 7.61
CA ALA A 115 -7.65 9.65 9.01
C ALA A 115 -9.08 9.08 9.24
N ASN A 116 -9.90 9.00 8.19
CA ASN A 116 -11.30 8.57 8.28
C ASN A 116 -11.59 7.27 7.50
N ALA A 117 -10.69 6.83 6.62
CA ALA A 117 -10.86 5.63 5.80
C ALA A 117 -10.23 4.38 6.43
N LYS A 118 -10.61 3.20 5.93
CA LYS A 118 -9.80 1.99 6.11
C LYS A 118 -8.64 2.01 5.13
N ALA A 119 -7.43 1.76 5.62
CA ALA A 119 -6.22 1.73 4.80
C ALA A 119 -5.84 0.29 4.43
N ALA A 120 -5.53 0.06 3.16
CA ALA A 120 -4.88 -1.14 2.63
C ALA A 120 -3.44 -0.80 2.18
N GLN A 121 -2.54 -1.77 2.09
CA GLN A 121 -1.21 -1.57 1.51
C GLN A 121 -1.26 -1.72 0.00
N PHE A 122 -1.68 -2.90 -0.44
CA PHE A 122 -2.03 -3.30 -1.80
C PHE A 122 -2.54 -4.74 -1.71
N TYR A 123 -3.41 -5.16 -2.62
CA TYR A 123 -3.99 -6.51 -2.59
C TYR A 123 -2.93 -7.62 -2.48
N ASP A 124 -1.83 -7.53 -3.21
CA ASP A 124 -0.75 -8.52 -3.20
C ASP A 124 0.16 -8.44 -1.95
N ARG A 125 0.11 -7.34 -1.20
CA ARG A 125 0.83 -7.14 0.07
C ARG A 125 0.00 -7.53 1.30
N ASP A 126 -1.32 -7.42 1.21
CA ASP A 126 -2.24 -7.65 2.34
C ASP A 126 -2.78 -9.09 2.42
N THR A 127 -2.34 -9.98 1.54
CA THR A 127 -2.79 -11.38 1.52
C THR A 127 -1.64 -12.35 1.32
N ASN A 128 -1.92 -13.66 1.46
CA ASN A 128 -0.94 -14.69 1.20
C ASN A 128 -0.47 -14.65 -0.28
N PRO A 129 0.83 -14.85 -0.59
CA PRO A 129 1.34 -14.78 -1.96
C PRO A 129 0.63 -15.67 -2.98
N GLU A 130 0.14 -16.85 -2.57
CA GLU A 130 -0.63 -17.72 -3.44
C GLU A 130 -2.03 -17.15 -3.71
N MET A 131 -2.69 -16.62 -2.67
CA MET A 131 -3.98 -15.94 -2.80
C MET A 131 -3.86 -14.66 -3.65
N ALA A 132 -2.76 -13.92 -3.51
CA ALA A 132 -2.44 -12.77 -4.33
C ALA A 132 -2.36 -13.15 -5.81
N THR A 133 -1.63 -14.23 -6.10
CA THR A 133 -1.43 -14.75 -7.47
C THR A 133 -2.74 -15.18 -8.12
N GLU A 134 -3.55 -15.98 -7.43
CA GLU A 134 -4.84 -16.44 -7.97
C GLU A 134 -5.87 -15.31 -8.06
N GLY A 135 -5.87 -14.39 -7.09
CA GLY A 135 -6.70 -13.17 -7.12
C GLY A 135 -6.41 -12.31 -8.33
N MET A 136 -5.13 -12.04 -8.64
CA MET A 136 -4.73 -11.28 -9.83
C MET A 136 -5.21 -11.92 -11.13
N LYS A 137 -5.13 -13.25 -11.25
CA LYS A 137 -5.68 -13.97 -12.40
C LYS A 137 -7.20 -13.79 -12.49
N GLY A 138 -7.89 -13.82 -11.35
CA GLY A 138 -9.32 -13.55 -11.25
C GLY A 138 -9.69 -12.13 -11.73
N PHE A 139 -8.95 -11.11 -11.29
CA PHE A 139 -9.18 -9.72 -11.73
C PHE A 139 -8.96 -9.56 -13.23
N GLN A 140 -7.88 -10.14 -13.77
CA GLN A 140 -7.61 -10.14 -15.21
C GLN A 140 -8.70 -10.85 -16.01
N GLU A 141 -9.15 -12.03 -15.56
CA GLU A 141 -10.25 -12.75 -16.20
C GLU A 141 -11.54 -11.93 -16.17
N PHE A 142 -11.88 -11.32 -15.05
CA PHE A 142 -13.09 -10.50 -14.91
C PHE A 142 -13.07 -9.28 -15.85
N MET A 143 -11.92 -8.61 -16.01
CA MET A 143 -11.80 -7.48 -16.94
C MET A 143 -12.11 -7.86 -18.40
N VAL A 144 -11.84 -9.10 -18.80
CA VAL A 144 -12.08 -9.59 -20.17
C VAL A 144 -13.43 -10.30 -20.31
N TYR A 145 -13.84 -11.03 -19.27
CA TYR A 145 -15.03 -11.89 -19.24
C TYR A 145 -15.85 -11.66 -17.96
N PRO A 146 -16.53 -10.51 -17.82
CA PRO A 146 -17.23 -10.13 -16.59
C PRO A 146 -18.39 -11.08 -16.24
N ASN A 147 -18.97 -11.76 -17.23
CA ASN A 147 -20.02 -12.76 -17.03
C ASN A 147 -19.54 -14.04 -16.32
N ARG A 148 -18.23 -14.21 -16.10
CA ARG A 148 -17.67 -15.36 -15.37
C ARG A 148 -17.51 -15.13 -13.87
N ILE A 149 -17.99 -13.99 -13.35
CA ILE A 149 -17.80 -13.59 -11.94
C ILE A 149 -18.08 -14.71 -10.94
N ASP A 150 -19.19 -15.43 -11.07
CA ASP A 150 -19.54 -16.51 -10.13
C ASP A 150 -18.51 -17.65 -10.14
N SER A 151 -18.01 -18.02 -11.33
CA SER A 151 -16.99 -19.06 -11.47
C SER A 151 -15.61 -18.61 -11.00
N ILE A 152 -15.30 -17.30 -11.13
CA ILE A 152 -14.08 -16.69 -10.61
C ILE A 152 -14.12 -16.74 -9.08
N LEU A 153 -15.21 -16.27 -8.48
CA LEU A 153 -15.41 -16.25 -7.03
C LEU A 153 -15.34 -17.66 -6.44
N GLN A 154 -16.07 -18.64 -7.00
CA GLN A 154 -16.01 -20.03 -6.54
C GLN A 154 -14.61 -20.65 -6.56
N ARG A 155 -13.75 -20.21 -7.48
CA ARG A 155 -12.36 -20.66 -7.54
C ARG A 155 -11.52 -19.96 -6.48
N LEU A 156 -11.70 -18.65 -6.29
CA LEU A 156 -11.01 -17.87 -5.27
C LEU A 156 -11.37 -18.35 -3.86
N ASP A 157 -12.65 -18.65 -3.58
CA ASP A 157 -13.09 -19.18 -2.27
C ASP A 157 -12.37 -20.50 -1.91
N LYS A 158 -12.15 -21.39 -2.90
CA LYS A 158 -11.42 -22.64 -2.69
C LYS A 158 -9.93 -22.42 -2.42
N VAL A 159 -9.33 -21.42 -3.06
CA VAL A 159 -7.93 -21.05 -2.83
C VAL A 159 -7.82 -20.45 -1.43
N GLU A 160 -8.71 -19.52 -1.08
CA GLU A 160 -8.79 -18.88 0.23
C GLU A 160 -8.87 -19.92 1.36
N GLU A 161 -9.83 -20.85 1.28
CA GLU A 161 -10.04 -21.88 2.31
C GLU A 161 -8.77 -22.73 2.51
N ARG A 162 -8.13 -23.15 1.42
CA ARG A 162 -6.92 -23.99 1.49
C ARG A 162 -5.75 -23.20 2.06
N VAL A 163 -5.45 -22.04 1.48
CA VAL A 163 -4.26 -21.24 1.79
C VAL A 163 -4.29 -20.77 3.24
N PHE A 164 -5.42 -20.25 3.73
CA PHE A 164 -5.51 -19.77 5.10
C PHE A 164 -5.57 -20.91 6.13
N LYS A 165 -6.10 -22.08 5.76
CA LYS A 165 -5.99 -23.29 6.59
C LYS A 165 -4.54 -23.78 6.71
N GLU A 166 -3.75 -23.69 5.64
CA GLU A 166 -2.33 -24.05 5.66
C GLU A 166 -1.52 -23.04 6.49
N GLN A 167 -1.74 -21.74 6.27
CA GLN A 167 -1.10 -20.68 7.04
C GLN A 167 -1.39 -20.78 8.55
N ALA A 168 -2.63 -21.10 8.94
CA ALA A 168 -2.99 -21.29 10.34
C ALA A 168 -2.24 -22.47 10.99
N LYS A 169 -1.95 -23.54 10.22
CA LYS A 169 -1.13 -24.66 10.72
C LYS A 169 0.32 -24.25 10.91
N GLU A 170 0.88 -23.51 9.95
CA GLU A 170 2.26 -23.04 10.00
C GLU A 170 2.51 -22.09 11.19
N ALA A 171 1.58 -21.15 11.43
CA ALA A 171 1.63 -20.23 12.56
C ALA A 171 1.68 -20.94 13.93
N GLY A 172 1.12 -22.15 14.04
CA GLY A 172 1.19 -23.00 15.24
C GLY A 172 2.49 -23.80 15.39
N THR A 173 3.43 -23.70 14.44
CA THR A 173 4.66 -24.51 14.37
C THR A 173 5.96 -23.70 14.34
N GLY A 174 5.87 -22.38 14.50
CA GLY A 174 7.03 -21.47 14.47
C GLY A 174 8.03 -21.69 15.62
N PRO A 175 9.32 -21.31 15.43
CA PRO A 175 10.33 -21.43 16.48
C PRO A 175 9.97 -20.55 17.69
N GLU A 176 9.97 -21.16 18.89
CA GLU A 176 9.78 -20.43 20.14
C GLU A 176 11.03 -19.61 20.46
N VAL A 177 10.86 -18.29 20.61
CA VAL A 177 11.90 -17.42 21.16
C VAL A 177 11.46 -16.96 22.54
N ARG A 178 12.35 -17.11 23.53
CA ARG A 178 12.15 -16.58 24.88
C ARG A 178 12.83 -15.23 25.01
N VAL A 179 12.08 -14.26 25.51
CA VAL A 179 12.63 -12.97 25.97
C VAL A 179 12.29 -12.86 27.45
N GLY A 180 13.29 -13.09 28.32
CA GLY A 180 13.06 -13.23 29.76
C GLY A 180 12.25 -14.49 30.09
N GLU A 181 11.22 -14.36 30.92
CA GLU A 181 10.30 -15.46 31.27
C GLU A 181 9.13 -15.63 30.29
N GLU A 182 8.94 -14.67 29.37
CA GLU A 182 7.85 -14.72 28.40
C GLU A 182 8.22 -15.55 27.16
N ARG A 183 7.24 -16.36 26.75
CA ARG A 183 7.33 -17.25 25.60
C ARG A 183 6.62 -16.58 24.42
N ILE A 184 7.36 -16.30 23.35
CA ILE A 184 6.82 -15.70 22.13
C ILE A 184 6.99 -16.71 20.98
N VAL A 185 5.87 -17.10 20.38
CA VAL A 185 5.88 -17.85 19.12
C VAL A 185 5.97 -16.82 18.00
N LEU A 186 7.09 -16.82 17.29
CA LEU A 186 7.24 -15.97 16.11
C LEU A 186 6.46 -16.63 14.96
N GLY A 187 5.44 -15.94 14.46
CA GLY A 187 4.79 -16.32 13.20
C GLY A 187 5.80 -16.23 12.05
N ASN A 188 5.63 -17.11 11.06
CA ASN A 188 6.45 -17.12 9.83
C ASN A 188 6.28 -15.82 9.02
#